data_AF-A0A067SFC3-F1
#
_entry.id   AF-A0A067SFC3-F1
#
_cell.length_a   1.000
_cell.length_b   1.000
_cell.length_c   1.000
_cell.angle_alpha   90.00
_cell.angle_beta   90.00
_cell.angle_gamma   90.00
#
_symmetry.space_group_name_H-M   'P 1'
#
loop_
_entity.id
_entity.type
_entity.pdbx_description
1 polymer ?
#
loop_
_entity_poly.entity_id
_entity_poly.type
_entity_poly.pdbx_seq_one_letter_code
_entity_poly.pdbx_strand_id
1 'polypeptide(L)'
;MERLRASGHAFNTRGFPALPDEIYLEILSHLPTIPVPTEDTIDICNPKSHPNRQLILSSLSQTCQSLRRVFLRYLWQRIEVYEAMDTQKGPLPTFDVLRKRPISNYVHSRYAEEVVRQLEIVTIRDPNLAQHVNVLNIVLSYSVETLLPELARCISLFPNLHTVQMHFFGPFVTPVPGVATTFEGYKYPQIRNVCLSDNCAGFLASCPRANRVTPYMHVPCCSHLLPCAKERCPQIEFFEYLIFSPTTYDFAMNHFKNLCDVTLYWDLLISYVDQLRTTLRNRLNLASVLLDFGLLLGQIFFRLKCLNSA
;
A
#
# COMPACT_ATOMS: atom_id res chain seq x y z
N MET A 1 25.09 -9.59 -30.75
CA MET A 1 26.38 -9.21 -30.12
C MET A 1 27.43 -8.72 -31.12
N GLU A 2 27.43 -9.15 -32.40
CA GLU A 2 28.46 -8.73 -33.36
C GLU A 2 28.33 -7.30 -33.94
N ARG A 3 27.13 -6.70 -33.98
CA ARG A 3 26.95 -5.34 -34.53
C ARG A 3 27.44 -4.18 -33.65
N LEU A 4 27.92 -4.44 -32.44
CA LEU A 4 28.35 -3.40 -31.49
C LEU A 4 29.87 -3.12 -31.49
N ARG A 5 30.67 -3.85 -32.26
CA ARG A 5 32.14 -3.65 -32.32
C ARG A 5 32.59 -2.50 -33.23
N ALA A 6 31.71 -1.95 -34.08
CA ALA A 6 32.10 -0.96 -35.08
C ALA A 6 32.16 0.50 -34.57
N SER A 7 31.72 0.79 -33.33
CA SER A 7 31.62 2.18 -32.84
C SER A 7 32.90 2.73 -32.20
N GLY A 8 33.98 1.94 -32.08
CA GLY A 8 35.24 2.37 -31.48
C GLY A 8 35.14 2.83 -30.02
N HIS A 9 33.98 2.68 -29.37
CA HIS A 9 33.80 3.03 -27.97
C HIS A 9 34.48 1.99 -27.10
N ALA A 10 35.57 2.40 -26.43
CA ALA A 10 36.16 1.63 -25.36
C ALA A 10 35.10 1.38 -24.28
N PHE A 11 34.61 0.14 -24.20
CA PHE A 11 33.76 -0.26 -23.08
C PHE A 11 34.58 -0.13 -21.81
N ASN A 12 34.00 0.49 -20.79
CA ASN A 12 34.64 0.56 -19.49
C ASN A 12 34.61 -0.84 -18.89
N THR A 13 35.69 -1.61 -19.06
CA THR A 13 35.79 -3.01 -18.59
C THR A 13 36.25 -3.09 -17.13
N ARG A 14 36.36 -1.96 -16.44
CA ARG A 14 36.83 -1.86 -15.05
C ARG A 14 35.90 -0.99 -14.22
N GLY A 15 35.92 -1.22 -12.91
CA GLY A 15 35.16 -0.43 -11.94
C GLY A 15 33.69 -0.82 -11.84
N PHE A 16 32.94 0.01 -11.11
CA PHE A 16 31.53 -0.27 -10.77
C PHE A 16 30.61 -0.51 -11.98
N PRO A 17 30.73 0.21 -13.12
CA PRO A 17 29.89 -0.02 -14.30
C PRO A 17 30.17 -1.31 -15.09
N ALA A 18 31.24 -2.04 -14.74
CA ALA A 18 31.63 -3.31 -15.37
C ALA A 18 31.21 -4.53 -14.54
N LEU A 19 30.53 -4.32 -13.41
CA LEU A 19 30.06 -5.41 -12.56
C LEU A 19 28.95 -6.21 -13.27
N PRO A 20 28.87 -7.53 -13.03
CA PRO A 20 27.75 -8.34 -13.48
C PRO A 20 26.41 -7.89 -12.85
N ASP A 21 25.30 -8.21 -13.53
CA ASP A 21 23.95 -7.85 -13.10
C ASP A 21 23.58 -8.43 -11.73
N GLU A 22 24.13 -9.60 -11.39
CA GLU A 22 23.94 -10.30 -10.12
C GLU A 22 24.49 -9.48 -8.94
N ILE A 23 25.63 -8.82 -9.12
CA ILE A 23 26.23 -7.98 -8.08
C ILE A 23 25.41 -6.71 -7.87
N TYR A 24 24.84 -6.14 -8.93
CA TYR A 24 23.90 -5.03 -8.77
C TYR A 24 22.66 -5.45 -7.99
N LEU A 25 22.10 -6.63 -8.28
CA LEU A 25 20.95 -7.16 -7.56
C LEU A 25 21.25 -7.38 -6.06
N GLU A 26 22.42 -7.91 -5.72
CA GLU A 26 22.87 -8.08 -4.35
C GLU A 26 22.95 -6.72 -3.63
N ILE A 27 23.60 -5.72 -4.22
CA ILE A 27 23.65 -4.36 -3.66
C ILE A 27 22.25 -3.78 -3.44
N LEU A 28 21.36 -3.96 -4.42
CA LEU A 28 19.98 -3.49 -4.34
C LEU A 28 19.16 -4.21 -3.27
N SER A 29 19.47 -5.45 -2.96
CA SER A 29 18.80 -6.20 -1.88
C SER A 29 19.10 -5.63 -0.49
N HIS A 30 20.24 -4.96 -0.33
CA HIS A 30 20.63 -4.28 0.90
C HIS A 30 20.10 -2.86 1.04
N LEU A 31 19.52 -2.28 -0.03
CA LEU A 31 18.91 -0.96 0.07
C LEU A 31 17.52 -1.07 0.72
N PRO A 32 17.26 -0.34 1.82
CA PRO A 32 15.99 -0.43 2.53
C PRO A 32 14.84 -0.05 1.61
N THR A 33 13.73 -0.77 1.74
CA THR A 33 12.51 -0.52 0.96
C THR A 33 11.34 -0.45 1.92
N ILE A 34 10.42 0.48 1.69
CA ILE A 34 9.19 0.55 2.49
C ILE A 34 8.36 -0.70 2.17
N PRO A 35 8.02 -1.52 3.17
CA PRO A 35 7.18 -2.69 2.94
C PRO A 35 5.81 -2.25 2.41
N VAL A 36 5.24 -3.06 1.52
CA VAL A 36 3.87 -2.89 1.02
C VAL A 36 3.17 -4.24 1.15
N PRO A 37 2.14 -4.39 2.00
CA PRO A 37 1.53 -3.35 2.83
C PRO A 37 2.51 -2.75 3.85
N THR A 38 2.38 -1.46 4.14
CA THR A 38 3.24 -0.82 5.12
C THR A 38 2.75 -1.10 6.52
N GLU A 39 3.61 -1.74 7.30
CA GLU A 39 3.34 -2.18 8.67
C GLU A 39 3.64 -1.03 9.63
N ASP A 40 2.67 -0.71 10.49
CA ASP A 40 2.75 0.21 11.63
C ASP A 40 3.16 1.68 11.39
N THR A 41 2.45 2.58 12.06
CA THR A 41 2.69 4.04 12.00
C THR A 41 4.02 4.48 12.61
N ILE A 42 4.61 3.69 13.51
CA ILE A 42 5.72 4.14 14.37
C ILE A 42 7.04 4.20 13.58
N ASP A 43 7.32 3.21 12.73
CA ASP A 43 8.59 3.14 12.01
C ASP A 43 8.61 3.98 10.74
N ILE A 44 7.46 4.14 10.08
CA ILE A 44 7.30 4.98 8.86
C ILE A 44 7.55 6.46 9.19
N CYS A 45 7.10 6.91 10.36
CA CYS A 45 7.20 8.30 10.78
C CYS A 45 8.62 8.72 11.20
N ASN A 46 9.60 7.81 11.16
CA ASN A 46 10.99 8.18 11.37
C ASN A 46 11.65 8.47 10.01
N PRO A 47 11.74 9.72 9.55
CA PRO A 47 12.39 10.05 8.27
C PRO A 47 13.86 9.62 8.20
N LYS A 48 14.48 9.25 9.33
CA LYS A 48 15.85 8.72 9.39
C LYS A 48 15.93 7.20 9.25
N SER A 49 14.84 6.45 9.43
CA SER A 49 14.85 4.98 9.39
C SER A 49 14.92 4.42 7.97
N HIS A 50 14.47 5.20 6.98
CA HIS A 50 14.42 4.75 5.59
C HIS A 50 15.23 5.70 4.69
N PRO A 51 16.56 5.48 4.55
CA PRO A 51 17.33 6.17 3.53
C PRO A 51 16.62 6.02 2.19
N ASN A 52 16.45 7.15 1.50
CA ASN A 52 15.61 7.25 0.32
C ASN A 52 16.21 6.40 -0.82
N ARG A 53 15.79 5.14 -0.91
CA ARG A 53 16.19 4.18 -1.97
C ARG A 53 16.04 4.80 -3.35
N GLN A 54 14.98 5.56 -3.56
CA GLN A 54 14.72 6.26 -4.81
C GLN A 54 15.80 7.31 -5.11
N LEU A 55 16.26 8.06 -4.11
CA LEU A 55 17.36 9.01 -4.27
C LEU A 55 18.66 8.29 -4.64
N ILE A 56 19.01 7.21 -3.94
CA ILE A 56 20.21 6.40 -4.22
C ILE A 56 20.17 5.86 -5.65
N LEU A 57 19.06 5.22 -6.03
CA LEU A 57 18.85 4.69 -7.38
C LEU A 57 18.89 5.78 -8.45
N SER A 58 18.30 6.94 -8.17
CA SER A 58 18.35 8.11 -9.04
C SER A 58 19.79 8.60 -9.24
N SER A 59 20.55 8.78 -8.16
CA SER A 59 21.97 9.17 -8.21
C SER A 59 22.83 8.17 -8.99
N LEU A 60 22.64 6.86 -8.76
CA LEU A 60 23.34 5.82 -9.51
C LEU A 60 22.99 5.85 -11.00
N SER A 61 21.71 6.03 -11.34
CA SER A 61 21.25 6.13 -12.72
C SER A 61 21.77 7.38 -13.46
N GLN A 62 22.16 8.42 -12.72
CA GLN A 62 22.71 9.67 -13.28
C GLN A 62 24.24 9.66 -13.40
N THR A 63 24.93 8.66 -12.82
CA THR A 63 26.39 8.63 -12.78
C THR A 63 27.02 8.35 -14.16
N CYS A 64 26.49 7.39 -14.94
CA CYS A 64 26.92 7.15 -16.32
C CYS A 64 25.87 6.37 -17.12
N GLN A 65 26.04 6.29 -18.46
CA GLN A 65 25.08 5.63 -19.35
C GLN A 65 24.91 4.13 -19.08
N SER A 66 25.99 3.42 -18.69
CA SER A 66 25.92 2.00 -18.35
C SER A 66 25.04 1.76 -17.13
N LEU A 67 25.34 2.47 -16.03
CA LEU A 67 24.57 2.39 -14.79
C LEU A 67 23.13 2.88 -14.97
N ARG A 68 22.90 3.89 -15.83
CA ARG A 68 21.54 4.33 -16.17
C ARG A 68 20.69 3.19 -16.68
N ARG A 69 21.18 2.39 -17.63
CA ARG A 69 20.42 1.25 -18.19
C ARG A 69 20.05 0.22 -17.13
N VAL A 70 20.94 0.00 -16.16
CA VAL A 70 20.75 -0.97 -15.09
C VAL A 70 19.81 -0.45 -14.01
N PHE A 71 20.06 0.76 -13.47
CA PHE A 71 19.35 1.25 -12.29
C PHE A 71 18.02 1.91 -12.61
N LEU A 72 17.80 2.38 -13.84
CA LEU A 72 16.53 3.00 -14.21
C LEU A 72 15.37 1.99 -14.13
N ARG A 73 15.58 0.72 -14.53
CA ARG A 73 14.56 -0.33 -14.35
C ARG A 73 14.19 -0.53 -12.87
N TYR A 74 15.17 -0.51 -11.97
CA TYR A 74 14.94 -0.72 -10.54
C TYR A 74 14.39 0.52 -9.84
N LEU A 75 14.77 1.72 -10.30
CA LEU A 75 14.20 2.99 -9.84
C LEU A 75 12.69 3.03 -10.08
N TRP A 76 12.26 2.59 -11.25
CA TRP A 76 10.86 2.65 -11.68
C TRP A 76 10.09 1.35 -11.51
N GLN A 77 10.64 0.37 -10.77
CA GLN A 77 9.83 -0.74 -10.26
C GLN A 77 8.72 -0.25 -9.35
N ARG A 78 8.97 0.85 -8.63
CA ARG A 78 8.06 1.39 -7.64
C ARG A 78 7.77 2.85 -7.94
N ILE A 79 6.50 3.20 -8.04
CA ILE A 79 6.04 4.59 -8.01
C ILE A 79 5.63 4.87 -6.57
N GLU A 80 6.37 5.75 -5.90
CA GLU A 80 6.22 5.98 -4.47
C GLU A 80 6.05 7.46 -4.19
N VAL A 81 5.00 7.82 -3.45
CA VAL A 81 4.79 9.17 -2.91
C VAL A 81 4.23 9.03 -1.51
N TYR A 82 5.03 9.37 -0.51
CA TYR A 82 4.69 9.21 0.91
C TYR A 82 5.24 10.36 1.75
N GLU A 83 4.90 10.35 3.04
CA GLU A 83 5.31 11.36 4.01
C GLU A 83 6.83 11.55 4.10
N ALA A 84 7.29 12.77 4.34
CA ALA A 84 8.73 13.08 4.50
C ALA A 84 9.64 12.68 3.32
N MET A 85 9.08 12.18 2.21
CA MET A 85 9.83 11.82 1.03
C MET A 85 10.53 13.06 0.45
N ASP A 86 11.84 12.95 0.21
CA ASP A 86 12.60 14.02 -0.44
C ASP A 86 12.21 14.15 -1.91
N THR A 87 11.77 15.35 -2.29
CA THR A 87 11.47 15.73 -3.68
C THR A 87 12.43 16.83 -4.14
N GLN A 88 12.37 17.20 -5.42
CA GLN A 88 13.14 18.33 -5.95
C GLN A 88 12.85 19.68 -5.27
N LYS A 89 11.70 19.79 -4.60
CA LYS A 89 11.25 20.99 -3.88
C LYS A 89 11.40 20.84 -2.35
N GLY A 90 12.22 19.88 -1.89
CA GLY A 90 12.38 19.53 -0.47
C GLY A 90 11.48 18.38 -0.03
N PRO A 91 11.51 18.01 1.27
CA PRO A 91 10.72 16.90 1.80
C PRO A 91 9.22 17.20 1.71
N LEU A 92 8.42 16.16 1.44
CA LEU A 92 6.97 16.23 1.62
C LEU A 92 6.64 16.41 3.10
N PRO A 93 5.58 17.14 3.45
CA PRO A 93 5.20 17.32 4.85
C PRO A 93 4.76 16.01 5.48
N THR A 94 4.74 15.95 6.81
CA THR A 94 4.23 14.78 7.56
C THR A 94 2.80 15.03 8.05
N PHE A 95 2.07 13.95 8.35
CA PHE A 95 0.69 14.03 8.84
C PHE A 95 0.60 14.80 10.16
N ASP A 96 1.63 14.72 11.00
CA ASP A 96 1.70 15.49 12.24
C ASP A 96 1.74 17.00 12.01
N VAL A 97 2.45 17.44 10.96
CA VAL A 97 2.46 18.85 10.56
C VAL A 97 1.10 19.24 9.98
N LEU A 98 0.48 18.34 9.21
CA LEU A 98 -0.83 18.54 8.60
C LEU A 98 -1.97 18.62 9.62
N ARG A 99 -1.91 17.86 10.71
CA ARG A 99 -2.92 17.89 11.79
C ARG A 99 -2.88 19.17 12.61
N LYS A 100 -1.70 19.77 12.77
CA LYS A 100 -1.49 20.92 13.67
C LYS A 100 -1.76 22.27 13.02
N ARG A 101 -1.89 22.34 11.69
CA ARG A 101 -2.07 23.60 10.95
C ARG A 101 -3.32 23.49 10.08
N PRO A 102 -4.07 24.58 9.87
CA PRO A 102 -5.09 24.60 8.83
C PRO A 102 -4.42 24.20 7.52
N ILE A 103 -4.87 23.08 6.95
CA ILE A 103 -4.18 22.49 5.82
C ILE A 103 -4.31 23.48 4.66
N SER A 104 -3.18 24.03 4.23
CA SER A 104 -3.17 24.93 3.09
C SER A 104 -3.24 24.11 1.80
N ASN A 105 -3.94 24.65 0.80
CA ASN A 105 -3.96 24.08 -0.56
C ASN A 105 -2.55 23.79 -1.11
N TYR A 106 -1.54 24.51 -0.61
CA TYR A 106 -0.13 24.30 -0.94
C TYR A 106 0.38 22.91 -0.56
N VAL A 107 0.03 22.38 0.61
CA VAL A 107 0.52 21.04 0.99
C VAL A 107 -0.09 19.97 0.09
N HIS A 108 -1.38 20.09 -0.19
CA HIS A 108 -2.09 19.17 -1.07
C HIS A 108 -1.50 19.12 -2.47
N SER A 109 -1.09 20.28 -3.00
CA SER A 109 -0.49 20.34 -4.32
C SER A 109 0.84 19.60 -4.39
N ARG A 110 1.64 19.54 -3.30
CA ARG A 110 2.97 18.91 -3.31
C ARG A 110 2.91 17.39 -3.55
N TYR A 111 1.97 16.68 -2.91
CA TYR A 111 1.78 15.24 -3.15
C TYR A 111 1.28 14.98 -4.56
N ALA A 112 0.26 15.74 -4.99
CA ALA A 112 -0.30 15.58 -6.32
C ALA A 112 0.74 15.89 -7.43
N GLU A 113 1.49 16.98 -7.29
CA GLU A 113 2.57 17.36 -8.19
C GLU A 113 3.63 16.25 -8.30
N GLU A 114 4.00 15.64 -7.19
CA GLU A 114 5.01 14.58 -7.19
C GLU A 114 4.49 13.29 -7.84
N VAL A 115 3.22 12.92 -7.60
CA VAL A 115 2.58 11.81 -8.33
C VAL A 115 2.54 12.10 -9.82
N VAL A 116 2.05 13.27 -10.23
CA VAL A 116 1.99 13.67 -11.65
C VAL A 116 3.38 13.64 -12.27
N ARG A 117 4.40 14.17 -11.60
CA ARG A 117 5.78 14.17 -12.09
C ARG A 117 6.28 12.74 -12.35
N GLN A 118 6.04 11.81 -11.43
CA GLN A 118 6.44 10.42 -11.60
C GLN A 118 5.66 9.72 -12.72
N LEU A 119 4.33 9.91 -12.77
CA LEU A 119 3.49 9.37 -13.84
C LEU A 119 3.90 9.91 -15.21
N GLU A 120 4.17 11.21 -15.34
CA GLU A 120 4.62 11.85 -16.58
C GLU A 120 5.95 11.26 -17.05
N ILE A 121 6.90 11.01 -16.14
CA ILE A 121 8.17 10.40 -16.51
C ILE A 121 7.94 9.01 -17.11
N VAL A 122 7.15 8.18 -16.43
CA VAL A 122 6.99 6.76 -16.78
C VAL A 122 6.04 6.54 -17.96
N THR A 123 5.09 7.46 -18.21
CA THR A 123 4.07 7.28 -19.25
C THR A 123 4.26 8.18 -20.47
N ILE A 124 4.91 9.34 -20.31
CA ILE A 124 5.08 10.32 -21.39
C ILE A 124 6.55 10.44 -21.81
N ARG A 125 7.47 10.65 -20.86
CA ARG A 125 8.88 10.93 -21.19
C ARG A 125 9.66 9.69 -21.62
N ASP A 126 9.45 8.58 -20.94
CA ASP A 126 10.05 7.29 -21.29
C ASP A 126 9.05 6.15 -21.03
N PRO A 127 8.11 5.90 -21.97
CA PRO A 127 7.07 4.89 -21.80
C PRO A 127 7.60 3.46 -21.66
N ASN A 128 8.87 3.20 -22.01
CA ASN A 128 9.47 1.89 -21.79
C ASN A 128 9.63 1.56 -20.30
N LEU A 129 9.59 2.57 -19.42
CA LEU A 129 9.65 2.39 -17.98
C LEU A 129 8.36 1.80 -17.41
N ALA A 130 7.23 1.98 -18.08
CA ALA A 130 5.92 1.48 -17.65
C ALA A 130 5.92 -0.05 -17.45
N GLN A 131 6.69 -0.79 -18.24
CA GLN A 131 6.82 -2.24 -18.09
C GLN A 131 7.57 -2.65 -16.82
N HIS A 132 8.32 -1.75 -16.19
CA HIS A 132 9.07 -2.08 -14.98
C HIS A 132 8.25 -1.86 -13.71
N VAL A 133 7.23 -0.98 -13.77
CA VAL A 133 6.36 -0.67 -12.63
C VAL A 133 5.61 -1.93 -12.17
N ASN A 134 5.88 -2.34 -10.94
CA ASN A 134 5.23 -3.49 -10.30
C ASN A 134 4.57 -3.15 -8.95
N VAL A 135 4.95 -2.01 -8.34
CA VAL A 135 4.35 -1.46 -7.11
C VAL A 135 3.97 0.01 -7.31
N LEU A 136 2.76 0.36 -6.87
CA LEU A 136 2.31 1.74 -6.72
C LEU A 136 2.01 1.97 -5.24
N ASN A 137 2.72 2.88 -4.57
CA ASN A 137 2.51 3.24 -3.17
C ASN A 137 2.33 4.75 -3.05
N ILE A 138 1.09 5.21 -2.91
CA ILE A 138 0.79 6.63 -2.91
C ILE A 138 -0.05 7.06 -1.71
N VAL A 139 0.35 8.18 -1.12
CA VAL A 139 -0.44 9.00 -0.22
C VAL A 139 -0.94 10.18 -1.04
N LEU A 140 -2.26 10.31 -1.14
CA LEU A 140 -2.90 11.50 -1.69
C LEU A 140 -3.65 12.24 -0.59
N SER A 141 -3.93 13.50 -0.86
CA SER A 141 -4.82 14.31 -0.04
C SER A 141 -6.11 14.64 -0.77
N TYR A 142 -7.16 15.04 -0.05
CA TYR A 142 -8.52 15.25 -0.60
C TYR A 142 -8.65 16.16 -1.85
N SER A 143 -7.68 17.02 -2.17
CA SER A 143 -7.72 17.92 -3.33
C SER A 143 -7.13 17.29 -4.60
N VAL A 144 -7.69 16.15 -5.06
CA VAL A 144 -7.14 15.35 -6.17
C VAL A 144 -8.16 14.95 -7.23
N GLU A 145 -9.31 15.61 -7.30
CA GLU A 145 -10.33 15.33 -8.33
C GLU A 145 -9.75 15.33 -9.75
N THR A 146 -8.77 16.19 -10.03
CA THR A 146 -8.08 16.25 -11.32
C THR A 146 -7.01 15.17 -11.51
N LEU A 147 -6.45 14.64 -10.41
CA LEU A 147 -5.42 13.61 -10.46
C LEU A 147 -6.01 12.21 -10.57
N LEU A 148 -7.18 11.92 -9.96
CA LEU A 148 -7.75 10.58 -9.97
C LEU A 148 -8.00 10.03 -11.40
N PRO A 149 -8.57 10.80 -12.36
CA PRO A 149 -8.75 10.30 -13.72
C PRO A 149 -7.43 10.00 -14.42
N GLU A 150 -6.43 10.84 -14.20
CA GLU A 150 -5.10 10.67 -14.80
C GLU A 150 -4.35 9.49 -14.18
N LEU A 151 -4.46 9.31 -12.86
CA LEU A 151 -3.94 8.15 -12.15
C LEU A 151 -4.60 6.86 -12.66
N ALA A 152 -5.92 6.83 -12.79
CA ALA A 152 -6.65 5.68 -13.33
C ALA A 152 -6.19 5.32 -14.75
N ARG A 153 -6.08 6.33 -15.62
CA ARG A 153 -5.56 6.18 -16.98
C ARG A 153 -4.13 5.61 -16.96
N CYS A 154 -3.24 6.15 -16.13
CA CYS A 154 -1.84 5.71 -16.08
C CYS A 154 -1.68 4.28 -15.54
N ILE A 155 -2.48 3.87 -14.53
CA ILE A 155 -2.46 2.49 -14.00
C ILE A 155 -2.72 1.46 -15.12
N SER A 156 -3.60 1.78 -16.07
CA SER A 156 -3.86 0.90 -17.21
C SER A 156 -2.65 0.69 -18.14
N LEU A 157 -1.65 1.57 -18.07
CA LEU A 157 -0.42 1.50 -18.86
C LEU A 157 0.69 0.66 -18.20
N PHE A 158 0.48 0.17 -16.97
CA PHE A 158 1.47 -0.59 -16.21
C PHE A 158 1.14 -2.09 -16.26
N PRO A 159 1.65 -2.85 -17.25
CA PRO A 159 1.26 -4.25 -17.45
C PRO A 159 1.70 -5.18 -16.32
N ASN A 160 2.78 -4.81 -15.61
CA ASN A 160 3.37 -5.61 -14.53
C ASN A 160 2.99 -5.13 -13.12
N LEU A 161 2.12 -4.12 -13.02
CA LEU A 161 1.65 -3.60 -11.73
C LEU A 161 0.78 -4.63 -11.02
N HIS A 162 1.31 -5.27 -9.98
CA HIS A 162 0.57 -6.29 -9.24
C HIS A 162 0.24 -5.90 -7.79
N THR A 163 0.88 -4.84 -7.28
CA THR A 163 0.70 -4.39 -5.90
C THR A 163 0.37 -2.89 -5.89
N VAL A 164 -0.72 -2.54 -5.23
CA VAL A 164 -1.14 -1.15 -5.05
C VAL A 164 -1.40 -0.87 -3.58
N GLN A 165 -0.81 0.22 -3.09
CA GLN A 165 -1.11 0.83 -1.83
C GLN A 165 -1.58 2.26 -2.04
N MET A 166 -2.77 2.61 -1.54
CA MET A 166 -3.28 3.98 -1.60
C MET A 166 -3.89 4.43 -0.29
N HIS A 167 -3.50 5.61 0.14
CA HIS A 167 -4.11 6.29 1.28
C HIS A 167 -4.57 7.69 0.90
N PHE A 168 -5.84 8.00 1.13
CA PHE A 168 -6.39 9.35 0.94
C PHE A 168 -6.58 10.02 2.30
N PHE A 169 -5.72 11.00 2.57
CA PHE A 169 -5.78 11.81 3.76
C PHE A 169 -6.86 12.89 3.65
N GLY A 170 -7.74 12.93 4.65
CA GLY A 170 -8.77 13.94 4.80
C GLY A 170 -9.32 13.98 6.23
N PRO A 171 -9.92 15.11 6.65
CA PRO A 171 -10.46 15.28 8.00
C PRO A 171 -11.74 14.47 8.28
N PHE A 172 -12.28 13.79 7.26
CA PHE A 172 -13.55 13.08 7.34
C PHE A 172 -13.37 11.57 7.23
N VAL A 173 -14.18 10.86 8.00
CA VAL A 173 -14.39 9.39 7.94
C VAL A 173 -15.19 9.00 6.69
N THR A 174 -15.76 9.97 5.98
CA THR A 174 -16.59 9.72 4.80
C THR A 174 -15.71 9.42 3.58
N PRO A 175 -16.07 8.41 2.78
CA PRO A 175 -15.40 8.12 1.51
C PRO A 175 -15.24 9.39 0.67
N VAL A 176 -14.07 9.56 0.06
CA VAL A 176 -13.83 10.71 -0.83
C VAL A 176 -14.82 10.61 -2.01
N PRO A 177 -15.68 11.62 -2.22
CA PRO A 177 -16.59 11.62 -3.36
C PRO A 177 -15.81 11.46 -4.67
N GLY A 178 -16.35 10.69 -5.60
CA GLY A 178 -15.76 10.56 -6.93
C GLY A 178 -14.71 9.46 -7.10
N VAL A 179 -14.18 8.86 -6.03
CA VAL A 179 -13.19 7.77 -6.18
C VAL A 179 -13.82 6.58 -6.91
N ALA A 180 -14.95 6.07 -6.41
CA ALA A 180 -15.63 4.93 -7.03
C ALA A 180 -16.01 5.23 -8.49
N THR A 181 -16.58 6.41 -8.78
CA THR A 181 -17.02 6.77 -10.13
C THR A 181 -15.85 6.97 -11.10
N THR A 182 -14.73 7.54 -10.64
CA THR A 182 -13.54 7.75 -11.48
C THR A 182 -12.94 6.41 -11.93
N PHE A 183 -12.94 5.43 -11.04
CA PHE A 183 -12.35 4.12 -11.27
C PHE A 183 -13.31 3.11 -11.92
N GLU A 184 -14.62 3.37 -11.93
CA GLU A 184 -15.66 2.45 -12.44
C GLU A 184 -15.45 2.01 -13.90
N GLY A 185 -14.95 2.92 -14.75
CA GLY A 185 -14.65 2.65 -16.17
C GLY A 185 -13.39 1.81 -16.42
N TYR A 186 -12.62 1.51 -15.37
CA TYR A 186 -11.33 0.83 -15.48
C TYR A 186 -11.35 -0.57 -14.86
N LYS A 187 -10.55 -1.46 -15.45
CA LYS A 187 -10.29 -2.81 -14.93
C LYS A 187 -8.80 -3.08 -14.95
N TYR A 188 -8.29 -3.53 -13.81
CA TYR A 188 -6.89 -3.81 -13.55
C TYR A 188 -6.73 -5.27 -13.10
N PRO A 189 -6.93 -6.25 -14.00
CA PRO A 189 -6.84 -7.68 -13.65
C PRO A 189 -5.42 -8.11 -13.27
N GLN A 190 -4.40 -7.31 -13.55
CA GLN A 190 -3.01 -7.57 -13.15
C GLN A 190 -2.77 -7.33 -11.65
N ILE A 191 -3.60 -6.51 -10.99
CA ILE A 191 -3.43 -6.14 -9.59
C ILE A 191 -3.98 -7.26 -8.70
N ARG A 192 -3.12 -7.77 -7.81
CA ARG A 192 -3.41 -8.90 -6.91
C ARG A 192 -3.37 -8.50 -5.44
N ASN A 193 -2.43 -7.63 -5.09
CA ASN A 193 -2.25 -7.15 -3.73
C ASN A 193 -2.74 -5.70 -3.63
N VAL A 194 -3.71 -5.46 -2.76
CA VAL A 194 -4.35 -4.14 -2.61
C VAL A 194 -4.34 -3.74 -1.14
N CYS A 195 -3.63 -2.65 -0.84
CA CYS A 195 -3.54 -2.06 0.49
C CYS A 195 -4.23 -0.69 0.48
N LEU A 196 -5.35 -0.52 1.18
CA LEU A 196 -6.18 0.69 1.06
C LEU A 196 -6.61 1.21 2.42
N SER A 197 -6.67 2.53 2.56
CA SER A 197 -7.51 3.11 3.60
C SER A 197 -8.99 3.03 3.23
N ASP A 198 -9.89 3.11 4.21
CA ASP A 198 -11.35 3.08 3.98
C ASP A 198 -11.81 4.10 2.92
N ASN A 199 -11.20 5.28 2.88
CA ASN A 199 -11.49 6.34 1.91
C ASN A 199 -11.18 5.96 0.45
N CYS A 200 -10.38 4.91 0.23
CA CYS A 200 -9.98 4.42 -1.08
C CYS A 200 -10.70 3.13 -1.47
N ALA A 201 -11.60 2.59 -0.63
CA ALA A 201 -12.21 1.27 -0.83
C ALA A 201 -12.89 1.10 -2.20
N GLY A 202 -13.40 2.19 -2.79
CA GLY A 202 -13.97 2.20 -4.14
C GLY A 202 -13.01 1.72 -5.24
N PHE A 203 -11.70 1.83 -5.04
CA PHE A 203 -10.68 1.33 -5.98
C PHE A 203 -10.75 -0.18 -6.21
N LEU A 204 -11.25 -0.95 -5.22
CA LEU A 204 -11.43 -2.41 -5.36
C LEU A 204 -12.37 -2.78 -6.51
N ALA A 205 -13.31 -1.89 -6.89
CA ALA A 205 -14.21 -2.12 -8.02
C ALA A 205 -13.46 -2.28 -9.36
N SER A 206 -12.24 -1.76 -9.45
CA SER A 206 -11.37 -1.92 -10.63
C SER A 206 -10.42 -3.10 -10.54
N CYS A 207 -10.33 -3.82 -9.41
CA CYS A 207 -9.36 -4.89 -9.18
C CYS A 207 -10.05 -6.26 -9.06
N PRO A 208 -10.62 -6.82 -10.15
CA PRO A 208 -11.45 -8.03 -10.08
C PRO A 208 -10.68 -9.30 -9.67
N ARG A 209 -9.34 -9.27 -9.76
CA ARG A 209 -8.45 -10.38 -9.42
C ARG A 209 -7.60 -10.10 -8.17
N ALA A 210 -7.96 -9.08 -7.39
CA ALA A 210 -7.37 -8.87 -6.08
C ALA A 210 -7.66 -10.10 -5.21
N ASN A 211 -6.59 -10.76 -4.75
CA ASN A 211 -6.69 -11.92 -3.85
C ASN A 211 -6.14 -11.60 -2.45
N ARG A 212 -5.37 -10.52 -2.30
CA ARG A 212 -4.89 -10.02 -1.01
C ARG A 212 -5.38 -8.59 -0.80
N VAL A 213 -6.13 -8.38 0.27
CA VAL A 213 -6.63 -7.06 0.67
C VAL A 213 -6.21 -6.78 2.11
N THR A 214 -5.49 -5.68 2.30
CA THR A 214 -4.98 -5.26 3.60
C THR A 214 -5.38 -3.81 3.86
N PRO A 215 -5.79 -3.43 5.09
CA PRO A 215 -5.95 -2.03 5.42
C PRO A 215 -4.61 -1.30 5.45
N TYR A 216 -4.63 -0.03 5.02
CA TYR A 216 -3.47 0.83 5.11
C TYR A 216 -2.99 1.00 6.57
N MET A 217 -1.67 0.88 6.78
CA MET A 217 -1.01 0.95 8.10
C MET A 217 -1.53 -0.07 9.12
N HIS A 218 -2.14 -1.17 8.65
CA HIS A 218 -2.78 -2.16 9.50
C HIS A 218 -3.84 -1.57 10.45
N VAL A 219 -4.32 -0.37 10.12
CA VAL A 219 -5.36 0.31 10.90
C VAL A 219 -6.66 -0.45 10.66
N PRO A 220 -7.35 -0.90 11.69
CA PRO A 220 -8.51 -1.76 11.51
C PRO A 220 -9.56 -1.07 10.65
N CYS A 221 -9.99 -1.75 9.59
CA CYS A 221 -10.99 -1.19 8.67
C CYS A 221 -12.36 -1.07 9.34
N CYS A 222 -12.97 0.11 9.25
CA CYS A 222 -14.10 0.48 10.09
C CYS A 222 -15.48 0.36 9.44
N SER A 223 -15.61 0.21 8.12
CA SER A 223 -16.96 0.02 7.53
C SER A 223 -16.99 -0.31 6.04
N HIS A 224 -16.08 0.24 5.23
CA HIS A 224 -16.26 0.28 3.78
C HIS A 224 -15.43 -0.76 3.02
N LEU A 225 -14.21 -1.04 3.46
CA LEU A 225 -13.33 -1.95 2.72
C LEU A 225 -13.91 -3.36 2.59
N LEU A 226 -14.45 -3.91 3.68
CA LEU A 226 -14.98 -5.28 3.73
C LEU A 226 -16.22 -5.48 2.83
N PRO A 227 -17.26 -4.63 2.87
CA PRO A 227 -18.36 -4.69 1.90
C PRO A 227 -17.89 -4.53 0.45
N CYS A 228 -17.01 -3.57 0.16
CA CYS A 228 -16.49 -3.38 -1.21
C CYS A 228 -15.73 -4.60 -1.72
N ALA A 229 -14.89 -5.19 -0.87
CA ALA A 229 -14.16 -6.42 -1.16
C ALA A 229 -15.11 -7.59 -1.49
N LYS A 230 -16.16 -7.79 -0.68
CA LYS A 230 -17.18 -8.82 -0.93
C LYS A 230 -17.84 -8.65 -2.30
N GLU A 231 -18.24 -7.43 -2.63
CA GLU A 231 -19.00 -7.15 -3.86
C GLU A 231 -18.14 -7.24 -5.12
N ARG A 232 -16.84 -6.93 -5.02
CA ARG A 232 -15.99 -6.64 -6.19
C ARG A 232 -14.84 -7.63 -6.38
N CYS A 233 -14.44 -8.35 -5.34
CA CYS A 233 -13.27 -9.21 -5.33
C CYS A 233 -13.64 -10.61 -4.80
N PRO A 234 -14.32 -11.45 -5.59
CA PRO A 234 -14.76 -12.78 -5.15
C PRO A 234 -13.61 -13.78 -4.95
N GLN A 235 -12.39 -13.45 -5.39
CA GLN A 235 -11.20 -14.29 -5.33
C GLN A 235 -10.29 -13.97 -4.13
N ILE A 236 -10.79 -13.26 -3.11
CA ILE A 236 -9.98 -12.95 -1.93
C ILE A 236 -9.61 -14.24 -1.20
N GLU A 237 -8.30 -14.39 -1.01
CA GLU A 237 -7.64 -15.47 -0.29
C GLU A 237 -7.04 -14.95 1.03
N PHE A 238 -6.57 -13.70 1.05
CA PHE A 238 -5.94 -13.08 2.21
C PHE A 238 -6.66 -11.78 2.55
N PHE A 239 -7.25 -11.71 3.74
CA PHE A 239 -7.83 -10.48 4.27
C PHE A 239 -7.23 -10.19 5.65
N GLU A 240 -6.35 -9.20 5.72
CA GLU A 240 -5.59 -8.93 6.94
C GLU A 240 -6.21 -7.79 7.78
N TYR A 241 -5.94 -7.82 9.08
CA TYR A 241 -6.31 -6.81 10.09
C TYR A 241 -7.79 -6.40 10.12
N LEU A 242 -8.69 -7.39 10.06
CA LEU A 242 -10.12 -7.17 10.29
C LEU A 242 -10.39 -6.85 11.76
N ILE A 243 -11.26 -5.88 12.02
CA ILE A 243 -11.80 -5.65 13.37
C ILE A 243 -12.48 -6.94 13.81
N PHE A 244 -12.01 -7.51 14.92
CA PHE A 244 -12.67 -8.67 15.49
C PHE A 244 -14.01 -8.26 16.10
N SER A 245 -15.08 -8.54 15.37
CA SER A 245 -16.43 -8.60 15.90
C SER A 245 -17.09 -9.88 15.37
N PRO A 246 -17.98 -10.53 16.14
CA PRO A 246 -18.69 -11.72 15.67
C PRO A 246 -19.37 -11.50 14.31
N THR A 247 -19.97 -10.32 14.11
CA THR A 247 -20.64 -9.96 12.86
C THR A 247 -19.66 -9.79 11.69
N THR A 248 -18.52 -9.14 11.89
CA THR A 248 -17.47 -8.98 10.85
C THR A 248 -16.89 -10.32 10.44
N TYR A 249 -16.59 -11.17 11.43
CA TYR A 249 -16.02 -12.49 11.20
C TYR A 249 -17.00 -13.41 10.46
N ASP A 250 -18.23 -13.53 10.96
CA ASP A 250 -19.27 -14.33 10.32
C ASP A 250 -19.54 -13.82 8.91
N PHE A 251 -19.55 -12.50 8.71
CA PHE A 251 -19.66 -11.92 7.38
C PHE A 251 -18.52 -12.36 6.48
N ALA A 252 -17.26 -12.26 6.91
CA ALA A 252 -16.12 -12.66 6.08
C ALA A 252 -16.18 -14.15 5.72
N MET A 253 -16.38 -15.02 6.71
CA MET A 253 -16.43 -16.48 6.51
C MET A 253 -17.59 -16.94 5.62
N ASN A 254 -18.74 -16.27 5.70
CA ASN A 254 -19.91 -16.63 4.90
C ASN A 254 -19.83 -16.16 3.43
N HIS A 255 -18.98 -15.16 3.13
CA HIS A 255 -18.95 -14.54 1.79
C HIS A 255 -17.68 -14.85 1.00
N PHE A 256 -16.52 -15.00 1.65
CA PHE A 256 -15.27 -15.30 0.97
C PHE A 256 -14.99 -16.80 1.02
N LYS A 257 -15.42 -17.51 -0.03
CA LYS A 257 -15.29 -18.97 -0.12
C LYS A 257 -13.83 -19.45 -0.25
N ASN A 258 -12.94 -18.58 -0.72
CA ASN A 258 -11.53 -18.90 -0.96
C ASN A 258 -10.61 -18.35 0.13
N LEU A 259 -11.17 -17.86 1.25
CA LEU A 259 -10.40 -17.21 2.29
C LEU A 259 -9.47 -18.23 2.97
N CYS A 260 -8.17 -18.08 2.74
CA CYS A 260 -7.12 -18.93 3.28
C CYS A 260 -6.59 -18.39 4.61
N ASP A 261 -6.49 -17.06 4.73
CA ASP A 261 -5.91 -16.42 5.91
C ASP A 261 -6.68 -15.14 6.28
N VAL A 262 -6.88 -14.97 7.58
CA VAL A 262 -7.52 -13.81 8.18
C VAL A 262 -6.76 -13.38 9.42
N THR A 263 -6.12 -12.21 9.32
CA THR A 263 -5.52 -11.57 10.49
C THR A 263 -6.58 -10.74 11.19
N LEU A 264 -6.81 -11.00 12.47
CA LEU A 264 -7.77 -10.29 13.31
C LEU A 264 -7.05 -9.26 14.18
N TYR A 265 -7.59 -8.05 14.25
CA TYR A 265 -7.06 -7.00 15.11
C TYR A 265 -7.70 -7.04 16.50
N TRP A 266 -6.87 -7.26 17.53
CA TRP A 266 -7.30 -7.57 18.89
C TRP A 266 -7.34 -6.39 19.86
N ASP A 267 -6.74 -5.24 19.55
CA ASP A 267 -6.64 -4.15 20.54
C ASP A 267 -8.02 -3.60 20.93
N LEU A 268 -8.99 -3.64 20.01
CA LEU A 268 -10.40 -3.33 20.31
C LEU A 268 -11.03 -4.35 21.25
N LEU A 269 -10.66 -5.64 21.13
CA LEU A 269 -11.11 -6.65 22.09
C LEU A 269 -10.54 -6.35 23.47
N ILE A 270 -9.24 -6.04 23.58
CA ILE A 270 -8.61 -5.72 24.86
C ILE A 270 -9.31 -4.52 25.52
N SER A 271 -9.58 -3.46 24.76
CA SER A 271 -10.35 -2.31 25.25
C SER A 271 -11.76 -2.71 25.73
N TYR A 272 -12.44 -3.58 24.99
CA TYR A 272 -13.74 -4.12 25.38
C TYR A 272 -13.67 -4.98 26.64
N VAL A 273 -12.65 -5.83 26.78
CA VAL A 273 -12.39 -6.65 27.97
C VAL A 273 -12.15 -5.74 29.18
N ASP A 274 -11.36 -4.67 29.04
CA ASP A 274 -11.11 -3.72 30.12
C ASP A 274 -12.36 -2.92 30.49
N GLN A 275 -13.19 -2.56 29.52
CA GLN A 275 -14.49 -1.94 29.76
C GLN A 275 -15.47 -2.90 30.46
N LEU A 276 -15.47 -4.18 30.08
CA LEU A 276 -16.22 -5.22 30.78
C LEU A 276 -15.69 -5.42 32.19
N ARG A 277 -14.37 -5.45 32.39
CA ARG A 277 -13.73 -5.62 33.69
C ARG A 277 -14.04 -4.47 34.64
N THR A 278 -14.05 -3.24 34.15
CA THR A 278 -14.45 -2.06 34.93
C THR A 278 -15.96 -2.09 35.23
N THR A 279 -16.80 -2.49 34.27
CA THR A 279 -18.24 -2.67 34.48
C THR A 279 -18.54 -3.80 35.47
N LEU A 280 -17.82 -4.91 35.40
CA LEU A 280 -17.89 -6.05 36.33
C LEU A 280 -17.45 -5.68 37.74
N ARG A 281 -16.38 -4.89 37.88
CA ARG A 281 -15.96 -4.36 39.18
C ARG A 281 -17.05 -3.49 39.81
N ASN A 282 -17.90 -2.87 38.99
CA ASN A 282 -18.99 -1.99 39.42
C ASN A 282 -20.36 -2.71 39.52
N ARG A 283 -20.51 -3.95 39.03
CA ARG A 283 -21.78 -4.70 39.03
C ARG A 283 -21.60 -6.15 39.53
N LEU A 284 -22.35 -6.52 40.58
CA LEU A 284 -22.30 -7.81 41.28
C LEU A 284 -22.75 -9.06 40.47
N ASN A 285 -23.12 -8.95 39.19
CA ASN A 285 -23.54 -10.10 38.39
C ASN A 285 -22.39 -10.64 37.52
N LEU A 286 -21.52 -11.41 38.17
CA LEU A 286 -20.33 -12.04 37.58
C LEU A 286 -20.66 -13.14 36.54
N ALA A 287 -21.84 -13.78 36.66
CA ALA A 287 -22.16 -15.02 35.95
C ALA A 287 -22.47 -14.85 34.46
N SER A 288 -23.17 -13.78 34.05
CA SER A 288 -23.49 -13.57 32.63
C SER A 288 -22.24 -13.21 31.82
N VAL A 289 -21.33 -12.42 32.40
CA VAL A 289 -20.14 -11.94 31.70
C VAL A 289 -19.08 -13.02 31.56
N LEU A 290 -18.94 -13.92 32.54
CA LEU A 290 -18.04 -15.08 32.42
C LEU A 290 -18.52 -16.06 31.33
N LEU A 291 -19.83 -16.16 31.11
CA LEU A 291 -20.40 -16.98 30.04
C LEU A 291 -20.05 -16.41 28.65
N ASP A 292 -20.19 -15.09 28.48
CA ASP A 292 -19.84 -14.39 27.24
C ASP A 292 -18.33 -14.47 26.96
N PHE A 293 -17.50 -14.34 28.00
CA PHE A 293 -16.04 -14.43 27.87
C PHE A 293 -15.57 -15.86 27.55
N GLY A 294 -16.19 -16.87 28.17
CA GLY A 294 -15.92 -18.28 27.91
C GLY A 294 -16.32 -18.71 26.49
N LEU A 295 -17.46 -18.20 25.97
CA LEU A 295 -17.86 -18.40 24.58
C LEU A 295 -16.86 -17.75 23.61
N LEU A 296 -16.40 -16.54 23.93
CA LEU A 296 -15.44 -15.82 23.10
C LEU A 296 -14.09 -16.54 23.03
N LEU A 297 -13.52 -16.91 24.18
CA LEU A 297 -12.26 -17.68 24.24
C LEU A 297 -12.40 -19.07 23.60
N GLY A 298 -13.56 -19.73 23.78
CA GLY A 298 -13.87 -21.01 23.17
C GLY A 298 -13.91 -20.93 21.63
N GLN A 299 -14.51 -19.89 21.07
CA GLN A 299 -14.54 -19.67 19.62
C GLN A 299 -13.16 -19.36 19.03
N ILE A 300 -12.34 -18.59 19.76
CA ILE A 300 -10.97 -18.24 19.37
C ILE A 300 -10.07 -19.49 19.34
N PHE A 301 -10.09 -20.31 20.39
CA PHE A 301 -9.26 -21.52 20.48
C PHE A 301 -9.70 -22.65 19.53
N PHE A 302 -11.01 -22.80 19.29
CA PHE A 302 -11.51 -23.88 18.45
C PHE A 302 -11.18 -23.67 16.95
N ARG A 303 -11.09 -22.41 16.50
CA ARG A 303 -10.93 -22.11 15.06
C ARG A 303 -9.50 -21.83 14.60
N LEU A 304 -8.58 -21.45 15.50
CA LEU A 304 -7.12 -21.52 15.24
C LEU A 304 -6.65 -22.96 14.91
N LYS A 305 -7.40 -23.99 15.34
CA LYS A 305 -7.16 -25.38 15.00
C LYS A 305 -7.64 -25.77 13.59
N CYS A 306 -8.71 -25.16 13.08
CA CYS A 306 -9.23 -25.45 11.73
C CYS A 306 -8.34 -24.87 10.63
N LEU A 307 -7.70 -23.72 10.86
CA LEU A 307 -6.71 -23.13 9.95
C LEU A 307 -5.42 -23.96 9.82
N ASN A 308 -5.12 -24.82 10.79
CA ASN A 308 -3.95 -25.72 10.78
C ASN A 308 -4.26 -27.14 10.28
N SER A 309 -5.51 -27.44 9.88
CA SER A 309 -5.95 -28.79 9.50
C SER A 309 -6.66 -28.90 8.14
N ALA A 310 -6.58 -27.85 7.32
CA ALA A 310 -6.95 -27.86 5.90
C ALA A 310 -5.71 -27.57 5.05
#